data_AF-A0A8T7E557-F1
#
_entry.id   AF-A0A8T7E557-F1
#
_cell.length_a   1.000
_cell.length_b   1.000
_cell.length_c   1.000
_cell.angle_alpha   90.00
_cell.angle_beta   90.00
_cell.angle_gamma   90.00
#
_symmetry.space_group_name_H-M   'P 1'
#
loop_
_entity.id
_entity.type
_entity.pdbx_description
1 polymer ?
#
loop_
_entity_poly.entity_id
_entity_poly.type
_entity_poly.pdbx_seq_one_letter_code
_entity_poly.pdbx_strand_id
1 'polypeptide(L)'
;FVPRYDTDWMSRYFFSGGIMPSDNLPLHFQDDLKLRAQWRWDGTHYQRTAEAWLANMDQHEADIMPVFETAFGADAGIWWQRWRIFFLACAELFGTSRGQEWWVSHYRFERPA
;
A
#
# COMPACT_ATOMS: atom_id res chain seq x y z
N PHE A 1 -11.00 -2.31 5.42
CA PHE A 1 -10.43 -3.12 6.48
C PHE A 1 -11.09 -2.63 7.74
N VAL A 2 -11.98 -3.46 8.28
CA VAL A 2 -12.51 -3.25 9.62
C VAL A 2 -11.64 -4.11 10.53
N PRO A 3 -11.06 -3.55 11.62
CA PRO A 3 -10.28 -4.35 12.56
C PRO A 3 -11.13 -5.53 13.03
N ARG A 4 -10.70 -6.75 12.70
CA ARG A 4 -11.44 -7.96 13.11
C ARG A 4 -11.09 -8.38 14.55
N TYR A 5 -9.92 -7.95 15.04
CA TYR A 5 -9.39 -8.23 16.38
C TYR A 5 -8.51 -7.06 16.86
N ASP A 6 -8.31 -6.92 18.17
CA ASP A 6 -7.45 -5.88 18.78
C ASP A 6 -5.98 -5.95 18.33
N THR A 7 -5.56 -7.07 17.74
CA THR A 7 -4.22 -7.32 17.21
C THR A 7 -4.02 -6.82 15.77
N ASP A 8 -5.08 -6.41 15.07
CA ASP A 8 -5.03 -5.91 13.69
C ASP A 8 -4.62 -4.44 13.62
N TRP A 9 -3.41 -4.17 14.12
CA TRP A 9 -2.88 -2.82 14.26
C TRP A 9 -2.69 -2.13 12.90
N MET A 10 -2.25 -2.87 11.87
CA MET A 10 -2.00 -2.29 10.55
C MET A 10 -3.30 -1.80 9.91
N SER A 11 -4.41 -2.54 10.05
CA SER A 11 -5.72 -2.08 9.60
C SER A 11 -6.21 -0.86 10.38
N ARG A 12 -5.90 -0.77 11.67
CA ARG A 12 -6.26 0.38 12.52
C ARG A 12 -5.52 1.66 12.12
N TYR A 13 -4.22 1.58 11.82
CA TYR A 13 -3.38 2.77 11.61
C TYR A 13 -3.16 3.15 10.14
N PHE A 14 -3.20 2.20 9.21
CA PHE A 14 -2.89 2.46 7.79
C PHE A 14 -4.06 2.21 6.83
N PHE A 15 -4.97 1.28 7.14
CA PHE A 15 -6.02 0.86 6.20
C PHE A 15 -7.45 1.10 6.70
N SER A 16 -7.64 2.03 7.64
CA SER A 16 -8.96 2.31 8.22
C SER A 16 -9.96 2.70 7.14
N GLY A 17 -10.99 1.88 6.93
CA GLY A 17 -12.01 2.12 5.90
C GLY A 17 -11.62 1.78 4.45
N GLY A 18 -10.38 1.34 4.18
CA GLY A 18 -9.92 0.99 2.83
C GLY A 18 -10.32 -0.42 2.36
N ILE A 19 -10.00 -0.80 1.13
CA ILE A 19 -10.09 -2.18 0.64
C ILE A 19 -8.81 -2.53 -0.13
N MET A 20 -8.39 -3.80 -0.12
CA MET A 20 -7.43 -4.34 -1.09
C MET A 20 -8.27 -5.07 -2.14
N PRO A 21 -8.60 -4.42 -3.27
CA PRO A 21 -9.48 -5.00 -4.27
C PRO A 21 -8.76 -6.14 -4.97
N SER A 22 -9.50 -7.20 -5.30
CA SER A 22 -9.01 -8.20 -6.24
C SER A 22 -8.81 -7.58 -7.62
N ASP A 23 -7.89 -8.13 -8.40
CA ASP A 23 -7.60 -7.67 -9.76
C ASP A 23 -8.84 -7.66 -10.69
N ASN A 24 -9.84 -8.50 -10.42
CA ASN A 24 -11.08 -8.55 -11.18
C ASN A 24 -12.21 -7.70 -10.60
N LEU A 25 -12.07 -7.07 -9.43
CA LEU A 25 -13.17 -6.34 -8.78
C LEU A 25 -13.80 -5.28 -9.71
N PRO A 26 -13.02 -4.43 -10.42
CA PRO A 26 -13.62 -3.43 -11.32
C PRO A 26 -14.39 -4.03 -12.50
N LEU A 27 -14.13 -5.28 -12.88
CA LEU A 27 -14.79 -5.93 -14.03
C LEU A 27 -16.25 -6.28 -13.71
N HIS A 28 -16.63 -6.32 -12.43
CA HIS A 28 -18.00 -6.55 -11.99
C HIS A 28 -18.90 -5.31 -12.06
N PHE A 29 -18.32 -4.13 -12.31
CA PHE A 29 -19.05 -2.85 -12.34
C PHE A 29 -18.85 -2.17 -13.68
N GLN A 30 -19.69 -2.52 -14.65
CA GLN A 30 -19.52 -2.05 -16.02
C GLN A 30 -20.76 -1.35 -16.60
N ASP A 31 -21.73 -0.92 -15.78
CA ASP A 31 -22.96 -0.30 -16.29
C ASP A 31 -22.68 1.03 -16.99
N ASP A 32 -21.92 1.92 -16.35
CA ASP A 32 -21.61 3.27 -16.86
C ASP A 32 -20.28 3.35 -17.65
N LEU A 33 -19.36 2.43 -17.37
CA LEU A 33 -18.01 2.39 -17.95
C LEU A 33 -17.66 0.97 -18.37
N LYS A 34 -17.20 0.78 -19.60
CA LYS A 34 -16.80 -0.53 -20.13
C LYS A 34 -15.28 -0.66 -20.08
N LEU A 35 -14.79 -1.81 -19.60
CA LEU A 35 -13.37 -2.10 -19.61
C LEU A 35 -12.90 -2.25 -21.05
N ARG A 36 -11.90 -1.46 -21.45
CA ARG A 36 -11.28 -1.53 -22.77
C ARG A 36 -9.96 -2.28 -22.75
N ALA A 37 -9.17 -2.10 -21.70
CA ALA A 37 -7.90 -2.77 -21.54
C ALA A 37 -7.51 -2.87 -20.06
N GLN A 38 -6.73 -3.89 -19.74
CA GLN A 38 -6.18 -4.15 -18.42
C GLN A 38 -4.72 -4.56 -18.55
N TRP A 39 -3.87 -4.04 -17.66
CA TRP A 39 -2.48 -4.42 -17.55
C TRP A 39 -2.17 -4.79 -16.11
N ARG A 40 -1.35 -5.82 -15.92
CA ARG A 40 -0.81 -6.20 -14.63
C ARG A 40 0.68 -5.96 -14.63
N TRP A 41 1.14 -5.29 -13.59
CA TRP A 41 2.55 -5.08 -13.33
C TRP A 41 2.96 -6.02 -12.22
N ASP A 42 4.10 -6.68 -12.43
CA ASP A 42 4.71 -7.59 -11.47
C ASP A 42 4.89 -6.90 -10.10
N GLY A 43 4.49 -7.59 -9.04
CA GLY A 43 4.56 -7.07 -7.67
C GLY A 43 5.97 -6.67 -7.22
N THR A 44 7.02 -7.25 -7.80
CA THR A 44 8.42 -6.91 -7.51
C THR A 44 8.74 -5.45 -7.81
N HIS A 45 8.00 -4.78 -8.70
CA HIS A 45 8.14 -3.34 -8.89
C HIS A 45 7.73 -2.55 -7.63
N TYR A 46 6.60 -2.93 -7.02
CA TYR A 46 6.13 -2.30 -5.80
C TYR A 46 7.00 -2.70 -4.60
N GLN A 47 7.45 -3.96 -4.53
CA GLN A 47 8.43 -4.41 -3.53
C GLN A 47 9.66 -3.50 -3.53
N ARG A 48 10.32 -3.33 -4.68
CA ARG A 48 11.51 -2.48 -4.82
C ARG A 48 11.23 -1.02 -4.44
N THR A 49 10.03 -0.54 -4.70
CA THR A 49 9.62 0.82 -4.31
C THR A 49 9.51 0.94 -2.80
N ALA A 50 8.86 -0.01 -2.13
CA ALA A 50 8.74 -0.03 -0.68
C ALA A 50 10.11 -0.18 0.03
N GLU A 51 10.98 -1.05 -0.48
CA GLU A 51 12.37 -1.20 -0.02
C GLU A 51 13.17 0.10 -0.18
N ALA A 52 13.02 0.78 -1.33
CA ALA A 52 13.68 2.06 -1.57
C ALA A 52 13.18 3.15 -0.62
N TRP A 53 11.87 3.20 -0.34
CA TRP A 53 11.31 4.13 0.64
C TRP A 53 11.80 3.87 2.05
N LEU A 54 11.85 2.60 2.47
CA LEU A 54 12.41 2.22 3.77
C LEU A 54 13.87 2.66 3.89
N ALA A 55 14.70 2.34 2.88
CA ALA A 55 16.11 2.71 2.89
C ALA A 55 16.30 4.23 2.89
N ASN A 56 15.50 4.96 2.11
CA ASN A 56 15.56 6.42 2.05
C ASN A 56 15.12 7.05 3.38
N MET A 57 14.07 6.52 4.01
CA MET A 57 13.62 6.96 5.32
C MET A 57 14.71 6.75 6.36
N ASP A 58 15.26 5.54 6.47
CA ASP A 58 16.33 5.20 7.43
C ASP A 58 17.58 6.08 7.24
N GLN A 59 17.95 6.43 6.00
CA GLN A 59 19.09 7.31 5.71
C GLN A 59 18.88 8.78 6.12
N HIS A 60 17.64 9.24 6.18
CA HIS A 60 17.29 10.64 6.43
C HIS A 60 16.55 10.81 7.76
N GLU A 61 16.79 9.93 8.74
CA GLU A 61 16.14 9.98 10.06
C GLU A 61 16.28 11.35 10.73
N ALA A 62 17.47 11.95 10.68
CA ALA A 62 17.72 13.26 11.28
C ALA A 62 16.87 14.39 10.67
N ASP A 63 16.54 14.30 9.39
CA ASP A 63 15.74 15.30 8.67
C ASP A 63 14.23 15.03 8.84
N ILE A 64 13.84 13.76 8.96
CA ILE A 64 12.43 13.34 9.01
C ILE A 64 11.89 13.35 10.45
N MET A 65 12.71 13.02 11.45
CA MET A 65 12.26 12.94 12.85
C MET A 65 11.58 14.23 13.34
N PRO A 66 12.06 15.45 13.03
CA PRO A 66 11.37 16.68 13.41
C PRO A 66 9.94 16.80 12.85
N VAL A 67 9.69 16.24 11.66
CA VAL A 67 8.34 16.16 11.07
C VAL A 67 7.46 15.23 11.89
N PHE A 68 8.00 14.09 12.34
CA PHE A 68 7.29 13.14 13.18
C PHE A 68 7.02 13.69 14.58
N GLU A 69 7.98 14.39 15.19
CA GLU A 69 7.80 15.10 16.46
C GLU A 69 6.70 16.16 16.36
N THR A 70 6.67 16.91 15.25
CA THR A 70 5.61 17.90 14.99
C THR A 70 4.24 17.25 14.82
N ALA A 71 4.16 16.13 14.10
CA ALA A 71 2.89 15.48 13.78
C ALA A 71 2.34 14.61 14.92
N PHE A 72 3.22 13.96 15.69
CA PHE A 72 2.87 12.91 16.64
C PHE A 72 3.36 13.15 18.07
N GLY A 73 4.15 14.20 18.32
CA GLY A 73 4.64 14.56 19.65
C GLY A 73 5.40 13.42 20.31
N ALA A 74 4.98 13.06 21.53
CA ALA A 74 5.60 11.98 22.30
C ALA A 74 5.58 10.61 21.61
N ASP A 75 4.67 10.40 20.66
CA ASP A 75 4.54 9.14 19.92
C ASP A 75 5.40 9.10 18.64
N ALA A 76 6.23 10.12 18.36
CA ALA A 76 7.05 10.20 17.15
C ALA A 76 7.89 8.94 16.90
N GLY A 77 8.58 8.44 17.93
CA GLY A 77 9.38 7.21 17.82
C GLY A 77 8.53 5.96 17.54
N ILE A 78 7.29 5.90 18.07
CA ILE A 78 6.37 4.80 17.77
C ILE A 78 5.93 4.86 16.31
N TRP A 79 5.57 6.05 15.83
CA TRP A 79 5.17 6.25 14.45
C TRP A 79 6.30 5.99 13.46
N TRP A 80 7.53 6.35 13.80
CA TRP A 80 8.72 6.02 13.03
C TRP A 80 8.80 4.51 12.77
N GLN A 81 8.69 3.69 13.83
CA GLN A 81 8.72 2.24 13.68
C GLN A 81 7.50 1.69 12.94
N ARG A 82 6.30 2.26 13.14
CA ARG A 82 5.09 1.85 12.40
C ARG A 82 5.27 2.02 10.90
N TRP A 83 5.83 3.14 10.44
CA TRP A 83 6.11 3.39 9.03
C TRP A 83 7.16 2.42 8.47
N ARG A 84 8.22 2.13 9.23
CA ARG A 84 9.22 1.11 8.81
C ARG A 84 8.58 -0.26 8.64
N ILE A 85 7.79 -0.71 9.63
CA ILE A 85 7.08 -2.00 9.55
C ILE A 85 6.06 -2.00 8.40
N PHE A 86 5.40 -0.88 8.13
CA PHE A 86 4.50 -0.75 7.00
C PHE A 86 5.22 -0.98 5.66
N PHE A 87 6.36 -0.32 5.43
CA PHE A 87 7.14 -0.53 4.21
C PHE A 87 7.65 -1.96 4.09
N LEU A 88 8.13 -2.56 5.19
CA LEU A 88 8.53 -3.97 5.21
C LEU A 88 7.37 -4.91 4.85
N ALA A 89 6.20 -4.71 5.45
CA ALA A 89 5.03 -5.53 5.17
C ALA A 89 4.56 -5.39 3.72
N CYS A 90 4.59 -4.18 3.16
CA CYS A 90 4.32 -3.97 1.73
C CYS A 90 5.35 -4.68 0.85
N ALA A 91 6.64 -4.58 1.17
CA ALA A 91 7.69 -5.23 0.41
C ALA A 91 7.50 -6.75 0.35
N GLU A 92 7.27 -7.40 1.49
CA GLU A 92 7.04 -8.84 1.56
C GLU A 92 5.74 -9.26 0.85
N LEU A 93 4.65 -8.52 1.05
CA LEU A 93 3.36 -8.83 0.42
C LEU A 93 3.47 -8.79 -1.11
N PHE A 94 4.00 -7.70 -1.67
CA PHE A 94 4.15 -7.54 -3.10
C PHE A 94 5.28 -8.38 -3.70
N GLY A 95 6.28 -8.77 -2.90
CA GLY A 95 7.35 -9.69 -3.32
C GLY A 95 6.95 -11.17 -3.30
N THR A 96 5.83 -11.51 -2.65
CA THR A 96 5.36 -12.89 -2.48
C THR A 96 5.24 -13.59 -3.83
N SER A 97 5.68 -14.86 -3.86
CA SER A 97 5.67 -15.69 -5.08
C SER A 97 6.40 -15.04 -6.27
N ARG A 98 7.46 -14.26 -6.01
CA ARG A 98 8.22 -13.47 -7.00
C ARG A 98 7.33 -12.44 -7.72
N GLY A 99 6.46 -11.75 -6.97
CA GLY A 99 5.58 -10.71 -7.51
C GLY A 99 4.39 -11.20 -8.32
N GLN A 100 4.04 -12.49 -8.20
CA GLN A 100 2.98 -13.13 -8.98
C GLN A 100 1.72 -13.45 -8.19
N GLU A 101 1.57 -12.87 -7.00
CA GLU A 101 0.37 -13.01 -6.17
C GLU A 101 -0.33 -11.67 -5.96
N TRP A 102 0.43 -10.62 -5.66
CA TRP A 102 -0.05 -9.25 -5.50
C TRP A 102 0.54 -8.36 -6.60
N TRP A 103 -0.30 -8.00 -7.57
CA TRP A 103 0.08 -7.13 -8.70
C TRP A 103 -0.30 -5.68 -8.46
N VAL A 104 0.26 -4.80 -9.29
CA VAL A 104 -0.31 -3.46 -9.53
C VAL A 104 -1.09 -3.51 -10.84
N SER A 105 -2.40 -3.30 -10.76
CA SER A 105 -3.31 -3.44 -11.91
C SER A 105 -3.77 -2.09 -12.42
N HIS A 106 -3.58 -1.86 -13.72
CA HIS A 106 -4.04 -0.67 -14.42
C HIS A 106 -5.23 -1.02 -15.31
N TYR A 107 -6.26 -0.18 -15.27
CA TYR A 107 -7.49 -0.37 -16.03
C TYR A 107 -7.75 0.85 -16.89
N ARG A 108 -8.06 0.62 -18.16
CA ARG A 108 -8.57 1.65 -19.06
C ARG A 108 -10.03 1.37 -19.36
N PHE A 109 -10.88 2.32 -19.00
CA PHE A 109 -12.32 2.27 -19.27
C PHE A 109 -12.71 3.26 -20.36
N GLU A 110 -13.84 2.99 -21.01
CA GLU A 110 -14.49 3.90 -21.94
C GLU A 110 -15.98 4.03 -21.60
N ARG A 111 -16.55 5.20 -21.91
CA ARG A 111 -18.00 5.40 -21.80
C ARG A 111 -18.68 4.71 -23.00
N PRO A 112 -19.70 3.85 -22.79
CA PRO A 112 -20.48 3.34 -23.89
C PRO A 112 -21.17 4.49 -24.65
N ALA A 113 -21.35 4.31 -25.97
CA ALA A 113 -22.01 5.27 -26.84
C ALA A 113 -23.49 5.46 -26.46
#